data_AF-A0A1B9MQM3-F1
#
_entry.id   AF-A0A1B9MQM3-F1
#
_cell.length_a   1.000
_cell.length_b   1.000
_cell.length_c   1.000
_cell.angle_alpha   90.00
_cell.angle_beta   90.00
_cell.angle_gamma   90.00
#
_symmetry.space_group_name_H-M   'P 1'
#
loop_
_entity.id
_entity.type
_entity.pdbx_description
1 polymer ?
#
loop_
_entity_poly.entity_id
_entity_poly.type
_entity_poly.pdbx_seq_one_letter_code
_entity_poly.pdbx_strand_id
1 'polypeptide(L)' 'MTVSVLTACASTKEPMATIVNNKPPMSAMTLPVRPLPPKNGKPAELLRFATQYGAYCQQLENNIKIITKWGKLQNGLSR' A
#
# COMPACT_ATOMS: atom_id res chain seq x y z
N MET A 1 14.29 51.62 -15.65
CA MET A 1 14.20 50.88 -14.36
C MET A 1 12.74 50.97 -13.93
N THR A 2 11.89 50.01 -14.33
CA THR A 2 11.30 48.94 -13.47
C THR A 2 10.72 49.51 -12.18
N VAL A 3 9.43 49.32 -11.87
CA VAL A 3 8.93 48.05 -11.28
C VAL A 3 7.47 47.75 -11.66
N SER A 4 7.22 46.52 -12.11
CA SER A 4 5.88 45.91 -12.12
C SER A 4 5.63 45.29 -10.74
N VAL A 5 4.70 45.83 -9.96
CA VAL A 5 4.14 45.11 -8.80
C VAL A 5 2.69 44.80 -9.11
N LEU A 6 2.49 43.70 -9.83
CA LEU A 6 1.26 42.92 -9.75
C LEU A 6 1.64 41.64 -9.03
N THR A 7 1.71 41.72 -7.70
CA THR A 7 1.54 40.53 -6.86
C THR A 7 0.08 40.14 -7.01
N ALA A 8 -0.26 39.49 -8.13
CA ALA A 8 -1.47 38.71 -8.24
C ALA A 8 -1.32 37.58 -7.24
N CYS A 9 -1.75 37.82 -6.00
CA CYS A 9 -2.13 36.79 -5.06
C CYS A 9 -3.44 36.20 -5.63
N ALA A 10 -3.32 35.50 -6.77
CA ALA A 10 -4.36 34.65 -7.30
C ALA A 10 -4.51 33.55 -6.26
N SER A 11 -5.48 33.77 -5.38
CA SER A 11 -6.10 32.80 -4.52
C SER A 11 -6.41 31.54 -5.34
N THR A 12 -5.46 30.62 -5.41
CA THR A 12 -5.79 29.22 -5.63
C THR A 12 -6.46 28.79 -4.34
N LYS A 13 -7.78 28.96 -4.31
CA LYS A 13 -8.67 28.05 -3.59
C LYS A 13 -8.33 26.64 -4.11
N GLU A 14 -7.28 26.04 -3.59
CA GLU A 14 -7.38 24.61 -3.35
C GLU A 14 -8.35 24.52 -2.18
N PRO A 15 -9.60 24.05 -2.35
CA PRO A 15 -10.17 23.36 -1.22
C PRO A 15 -9.19 22.22 -0.99
N MET A 16 -8.46 22.27 0.12
CA MET A 16 -7.73 21.14 0.65
C MET A 16 -8.64 19.94 0.45
N ALA A 17 -8.34 19.13 -0.56
CA ALA A 17 -9.03 17.87 -0.78
C ALA A 17 -8.83 17.17 0.55
N THR A 18 -9.91 17.07 1.31
CA THR A 18 -9.88 16.44 2.61
C THR A 18 -9.47 15.01 2.30
N ILE A 19 -8.16 14.71 2.44
CA ILE A 19 -7.68 13.34 2.32
C ILE A 19 -8.25 12.67 3.56
N VAL A 20 -9.46 12.15 3.39
CA VAL A 20 -10.09 11.22 4.30
C VAL A 20 -9.11 10.05 4.39
N ASN A 21 -8.32 10.09 5.46
CA ASN A 21 -7.34 9.10 5.89
C ASN A 21 -5.98 9.10 5.15
N ASN A 22 -5.08 10.03 5.53
CA ASN A 22 -3.64 10.03 5.20
C ASN A 22 -2.86 8.82 5.76
N LYS A 23 -3.52 7.89 6.47
CA LYS A 23 -2.88 6.68 6.96
C LYS A 23 -3.10 5.54 5.96
N PRO A 24 -2.05 4.79 5.59
CA PRO A 24 -2.25 3.60 4.80
C PRO A 24 -3.20 2.62 5.54
N PRO A 25 -3.84 1.69 4.83
CA PRO A 25 -4.72 0.72 5.47
C PRO A 25 -3.91 -0.13 6.45
N MET A 26 -4.23 -0.04 7.76
CA MET A 26 -3.47 -0.74 8.81
C MET A 26 -3.44 -2.26 8.58
N SER A 27 -4.50 -2.83 8.02
CA SER A 27 -4.56 -4.26 7.68
C SER A 27 -3.50 -4.70 6.67
N ALA A 28 -3.06 -3.80 5.78
CA ALA A 28 -2.03 -4.10 4.79
C ALA A 28 -0.60 -3.81 5.30
N MET A 29 -0.47 -2.98 6.35
CA MET A 29 0.83 -2.69 6.97
C MET A 29 1.35 -3.81 7.86
N THR A 30 0.47 -4.71 8.31
CA THR A 30 0.89 -5.91 9.03
C THR A 30 1.38 -6.96 8.02
N LEU A 31 2.68 -7.24 8.04
CA LEU A 31 3.23 -8.35 7.27
C LEU A 31 2.70 -9.67 7.83
N PRO A 32 2.13 -10.55 6.98
CA PRO A 32 1.74 -11.87 7.43
C PRO A 32 2.98 -12.65 7.93
N VAL A 33 2.77 -13.59 8.84
CA VAL A 33 3.87 -14.42 9.37
C VAL A 33 4.20 -15.49 8.34
N ARG A 34 5.48 -15.56 7.94
CA ARG A 34 5.96 -16.63 7.05
C ARG A 34 5.90 -17.98 7.78
N PRO A 35 5.26 -19.01 7.20
CA PRO A 35 5.31 -20.36 7.75
C PRO A 35 6.75 -20.88 7.84
N LEU A 36 7.06 -21.59 8.93
CA LEU A 36 8.38 -22.22 9.10
C LEU A 36 8.52 -23.42 8.15
N PRO A 37 9.72 -23.66 7.60
CA PRO A 37 9.96 -24.83 6.77
C PRO A 37 9.67 -26.12 7.56
N PRO A 38 9.20 -27.18 6.89
CA PRO A 38 8.91 -28.44 7.56
C PRO A 38 10.20 -29.06 8.09
N LYS A 39 10.12 -29.64 9.30
CA LYS A 39 11.29 -30.25 9.98
C LYS A 39 11.80 -31.52 9.29
N ASN A 40 10.99 -32.13 8.45
CA ASN A 40 11.31 -33.37 7.73
C ASN A 40 10.75 -33.32 6.31
N GLY A 41 11.32 -34.13 5.42
CA GLY A 41 10.89 -34.24 4.02
C GLY A 41 9.70 -35.17 3.79
N LYS A 42 8.87 -35.44 4.81
CA LYS A 42 7.73 -36.35 4.65
C LYS A 42 6.72 -35.73 3.67
N PRO A 43 6.17 -36.49 2.70
CA PRO A 43 5.26 -35.94 1.70
C PRO A 43 4.06 -35.17 2.30
N ALA A 44 3.44 -35.70 3.35
CA ALA A 44 2.32 -35.04 4.02
C ALA A 44 2.69 -33.67 4.63
N GLU A 45 3.88 -33.55 5.23
CA GLU A 45 4.35 -32.29 5.82
C GLU A 45 4.74 -31.27 4.74
N LEU A 46 5.33 -31.73 3.64
CA LEU A 46 5.63 -30.89 2.48
C LEU A 46 4.35 -30.33 1.86
N LEU A 47 3.32 -31.16 1.68
CA LEU A 47 2.03 -30.73 1.14
C LEU A 47 1.34 -29.72 2.06
N ARG A 48 1.32 -30.00 3.37
CA ARG A 48 0.78 -29.07 4.37
C ARG A 48 1.51 -27.72 4.32
N PHE A 49 2.84 -27.75 4.28
CA PHE A 49 3.65 -26.53 4.18
C PHE A 49 3.36 -25.79 2.87
N ALA A 50 3.27 -26.47 1.73
CA ALA A 50 2.98 -25.85 0.44
C ALA A 50 1.64 -25.09 0.45
N THR A 51 0.58 -25.69 1.03
CA THR A 51 -0.71 -25.01 1.17
C THR A 51 -0.61 -23.79 2.08
N GLN A 52 0.03 -23.91 3.24
CA GLN A 52 0.20 -22.80 4.18
C GLN A 52 1.05 -21.66 3.59
N TYR A 53 2.14 -22.01 2.90
CA TYR A 53 3.01 -21.05 2.24
C TYR A 53 2.31 -20.35 1.07
N GLY A 54 1.50 -21.08 0.29
CA GLY A 54 0.66 -20.50 -0.74
C GLY A 54 -0.33 -19.47 -0.19
N ALA A 55 -1.01 -19.78 0.91
CA ALA A 55 -1.93 -18.86 1.58
C ALA A 55 -1.19 -17.60 2.11
N TYR A 56 0.02 -17.77 2.64
CA TYR A 56 0.89 -16.66 3.05
C TYR A 56 1.22 -15.73 1.87
N CYS A 57 1.61 -16.28 0.71
CA CYS A 57 1.89 -15.49 -0.48
C CYS A 57 0.66 -14.70 -0.95
N GLN A 58 -0.52 -15.32 -0.96
CA GLN A 58 -1.77 -14.64 -1.35
C GLN A 58 -2.09 -13.44 -0.46
N GLN A 59 -1.91 -13.58 0.86
CA GLN A 59 -2.09 -12.47 1.81
C GLN A 59 -1.08 -11.35 1.55
N LEU A 60 0.18 -11.70 1.29
CA LEU A 60 1.23 -10.72 0.99
C LEU A 60 0.92 -9.94 -0.29
N GLU A 61 0.52 -10.63 -1.36
CA GLU A 61 0.13 -10.00 -2.63
C GLU A 61 -1.06 -9.05 -2.46
N ASN A 62 -2.06 -9.44 -1.67
CA ASN A 62 -3.21 -8.59 -1.36
C ASN A 62 -2.77 -7.31 -0.64
N ASN A 63 -1.90 -7.43 0.37
CA ASN A 63 -1.36 -6.28 1.10
C ASN A 63 -0.59 -5.32 0.17
N ILE A 64 0.23 -5.85 -0.74
CA ILE A 64 0.96 -5.06 -1.74
C ILE A 64 -0.02 -4.33 -2.68
N LYS A 65 -1.07 -4.99 -3.15
CA LYS A 65 -2.11 -4.36 -3.99
C LYS A 65 -2.80 -3.21 -3.26
N ILE A 66 -3.16 -3.42 -2.00
CA ILE A 66 -3.80 -2.41 -1.15
C ILE A 66 -2.89 -1.19 -0.97
N ILE A 67 -1.63 -1.38 -0.57
CA ILE A 67 -0.66 -0.29 -0.35
C ILE A 67 -0.39 0.44 -1.66
N THR A 68 -0.21 -0.29 -2.76
CA THR A 68 0.03 0.30 -4.08
C THR A 68 -1.15 1.14 -4.54
N LYS A 69 -2.38 0.64 -4.37
CA LYS A 69 -3.60 1.40 -4.68
C LYS A 69 -3.70 2.65 -3.81
N TRP A 70 -3.42 2.53 -2.51
CA TRP A 70 -3.38 3.68 -1.62
C TRP A 70 -2.35 4.72 -2.09
N GLY A 71 -1.11 4.31 -2.40
CA GLY A 71 -0.08 5.22 -2.88
C GLY A 71 -0.45 5.94 -4.19
N LYS A 72 -1.14 5.25 -5.11
CA LYS A 72 -1.68 5.88 -6.33
C LYS A 72 -2.72 6.95 -6.03
N LEU A 73 -3.63 6.69 -5.09
CA LEU A 73 -4.64 7.66 -4.66
C LEU A 73 -4.00 8.90 -4.03
N GLN A 74 -2.93 8.74 -3.23
CA GLN A 74 -2.21 9.87 -2.62
C GLN A 74 -1.49 10.73 -3.67
N ASN A 75 -0.94 10.13 -4.71
CA ASN A 75 -0.19 10.83 -5.76
C ASN A 75 -1.10 11.44 -6.85
N GLY A 76 -2.42 11.46 -6.66
CA GLY A 76 -3.37 11.93 -7.68
C GLY A 76 -3.39 11.07 -8.95
N LEU A 77 -2.75 9.90 -8.93
CA LEU A 77 -2.70 8.93 -10.02
C LEU A 77 -3.94 8.02 -9.95
N SER A 78 -5.12 8.64 -9.98
CA SER A 78 -6.37 7.92 -10.28
C SER A 78 -6.44 7.78 -11.79
N ARG A 79 -5.96 6.66 -12.33
CA ARG A 79 -6.30 6.25 -13.69
C ARG A 79 -7.76 5.80 -13.74
#